data_AF-A0AAV0VMD8-F1
#
_entry.id   AF-A0AAV0VMD8-F1
#
_cell.length_a   1.000
_cell.length_b   1.000
_cell.length_c   1.000
_cell.angle_alpha   90.00
_cell.angle_beta   90.00
_cell.angle_gamma   90.00
#
_symmetry.space_group_name_H-M   'P 1'
#
loop_
_entity.id
_entity.type
_entity.pdbx_description
1 polymer ?
#
loop_
_entity_poly.entity_id
_entity_poly.type
_entity_poly.pdbx_seq_one_letter_code
_entity_poly.pdbx_strand_id
1 'polypeptide(L)'
;MDTTDQLLCLQQELNSLLERGGFQLRKWASNCPAIPEKVPLEHRVTHLPLHNDSDTAVKLLGVSWNATKDTFSIQARDMEASGPVTKRQILSDIARIYDPCGWLSPLIVVAKLLLQQLWKEQVSWNDKVSE
;
A
#
# COMPACT_ATOMS: atom_id res chain seq x y z
N MET A 1 -24.09 1.45 -12.77
CA MET A 1 -23.44 0.53 -11.81
C MET A 1 -23.25 -0.78 -12.52
N ASP A 2 -22.05 -1.34 -12.47
CA ASP A 2 -21.78 -2.64 -13.10
C ASP A 2 -22.52 -3.75 -12.36
N THR A 3 -23.08 -4.68 -13.12
CA THR A 3 -23.76 -5.85 -12.55
C THR A 3 -22.73 -6.92 -12.21
N THR A 4 -22.99 -7.76 -11.20
CA THR A 4 -22.11 -8.87 -10.82
C THR A 4 -21.67 -9.72 -12.02
N ASP A 5 -22.59 -10.00 -12.95
CA ASP A 5 -22.29 -10.80 -14.14
C ASP A 5 -21.33 -10.10 -15.12
N GLN A 6 -21.40 -8.76 -15.25
CA GLN A 6 -20.47 -7.99 -16.06
C GLN A 6 -19.06 -8.05 -15.48
N LEU A 7 -18.94 -7.96 -14.15
CA LEU A 7 -17.64 -8.03 -13.46
C LEU A 7 -16.99 -9.41 -13.60
N LEU A 8 -17.78 -10.49 -13.58
CA LEU A 8 -17.30 -11.85 -13.81
C LEU A 8 -16.87 -12.08 -15.26
N CYS A 9 -17.64 -11.56 -16.22
CA CYS A 9 -17.27 -11.61 -17.64
C CYS A 9 -15.91 -10.92 -17.85
N LEU A 10 -15.75 -9.71 -17.32
CA LEU A 10 -14.50 -8.96 -17.40
C LEU A 10 -13.32 -9.72 -16.75
N GLN A 11 -13.56 -10.35 -15.59
CA GLN A 11 -12.55 -11.16 -14.93
C GLN A 11 -12.09 -12.35 -15.80
N GLN A 12 -13.03 -13.05 -16.45
CA GLN A 12 -12.74 -14.17 -17.34
C GLN A 12 -12.01 -13.72 -18.61
N GLU A 13 -12.41 -12.60 -19.19
CA GLU A 13 -11.74 -11.98 -20.35
C GLU A 13 -10.29 -11.61 -20.02
N LEU A 14 -10.06 -10.99 -18.85
CA LEU A 14 -8.71 -10.64 -18.37
C LEU A 14 -7.83 -11.86 -18.15
N ASN A 15 -8.37 -12.91 -17.52
CA ASN A 15 -7.66 -14.17 -17.33
C ASN A 15 -7.25 -14.77 -18.68
N SER A 16 -8.20 -14.86 -19.61
CA SER A 16 -7.97 -15.43 -20.95
C SER A 16 -6.94 -14.62 -21.74
N LEU A 17 -6.98 -13.29 -21.62
CA LEU A 17 -6.03 -12.40 -22.30
C LEU A 17 -4.60 -12.58 -21.78
N LEU A 18 -4.43 -12.58 -20.46
CA LEU A 18 -3.11 -12.64 -19.84
C LEU A 18 -2.50 -14.05 -19.87
N GLU A 19 -3.35 -15.08 -19.88
CA GLU A 19 -2.92 -16.46 -20.08
C GLU A 19 -2.24 -16.64 -21.45
N ARG A 20 -2.65 -15.90 -22.49
CA ARG A 20 -1.95 -15.90 -23.79
C ARG A 20 -0.50 -15.41 -23.69
N GLY A 21 -0.18 -14.61 -22.66
CA GLY A 21 1.17 -14.18 -22.32
C GLY A 21 1.87 -15.07 -21.29
N GLY A 22 1.25 -16.17 -20.86
CA GLY A 22 1.76 -17.06 -19.81
C GLY A 22 1.53 -16.54 -18.38
N PHE A 23 0.71 -15.49 -18.21
CA PHE A 23 0.43 -14.90 -16.90
C PHE A 23 -0.87 -15.43 -16.32
N GLN A 24 -0.76 -16.28 -15.28
CA GLN A 24 -1.91 -16.73 -14.51
C GLN A 24 -2.20 -15.74 -13.38
N LEU A 25 -3.31 -14.99 -13.50
CA LEU A 25 -3.74 -14.07 -12.44
C LEU A 25 -4.23 -14.85 -11.21
N ARG A 26 -3.84 -14.35 -10.03
CA ARG A 26 -4.21 -14.90 -8.72
C ARG A 26 -4.52 -13.75 -7.76
N LYS A 27 -4.92 -14.09 -6.53
CA LYS A 27 -5.22 -13.13 -5.45
C LYS A 27 -6.37 -12.19 -5.82
N TRP A 28 -7.44 -12.75 -6.38
CA TRP A 28 -8.68 -12.02 -6.62
C TRP A 28 -9.35 -11.65 -5.30
N ALA A 29 -9.77 -10.38 -5.18
CA ALA A 29 -10.53 -9.82 -4.07
C ALA A 29 -11.57 -8.83 -4.61
N SER A 30 -12.69 -8.68 -3.90
CA SER A 30 -13.77 -7.77 -4.27
C SER A 30 -14.55 -7.33 -3.02
N ASN A 31 -15.11 -6.12 -3.08
CA ASN A 31 -16.10 -5.62 -2.12
C ASN A 31 -17.50 -6.22 -2.32
N CYS A 32 -17.73 -6.96 -3.41
CA CYS A 32 -18.95 -7.72 -3.65
C CYS A 32 -18.74 -9.21 -3.33
N PRO A 33 -19.38 -9.78 -2.29
CA PRO A 33 -19.18 -11.18 -1.88
C PRO A 33 -19.51 -12.21 -2.97
N ALA A 34 -20.45 -11.89 -3.86
CA ALA A 34 -20.86 -12.79 -4.95
C ALA A 34 -19.77 -13.02 -6.02
N ILE A 35 -18.74 -12.17 -6.08
CA ILE A 35 -17.63 -12.31 -7.04
C ILE A 35 -16.61 -13.33 -6.54
N PRO A 36 -15.99 -13.18 -5.36
CA PRO A 36 -15.03 -14.16 -4.84
C PRO A 36 -15.62 -15.57 -4.76
N GLU A 37 -16.91 -15.73 -4.43
CA GLU A 37 -17.59 -17.03 -4.39
C GLU A 37 -17.48 -17.83 -5.69
N LYS A 38 -17.44 -17.15 -6.85
CA LYS A 38 -17.33 -17.80 -8.17
C LYS A 38 -15.89 -17.98 -8.65
N VAL A 39 -14.90 -17.50 -7.89
CA VAL A 39 -13.47 -17.70 -8.18
C VAL A 39 -12.97 -18.96 -7.45
N PRO A 40 -12.15 -19.83 -8.05
CA PRO A 40 -11.55 -20.96 -7.34
C PRO A 40 -10.75 -20.52 -6.11
N LEU A 41 -10.80 -21.28 -5.00
CA LEU A 41 -10.21 -20.89 -3.71
C LEU A 41 -8.70 -20.61 -3.82
N GLU A 42 -7.99 -21.37 -4.66
CA GLU A 42 -6.57 -21.24 -4.96
C GLU A 42 -6.19 -19.92 -5.65
N HIS A 43 -7.17 -19.24 -6.24
CA HIS A 43 -7.00 -17.97 -6.94
C HIS A 43 -7.54 -16.78 -6.11
N ARG A 44 -8.17 -17.02 -4.96
CA ARG A 44 -8.64 -15.97 -4.04
C ARG A 44 -7.49 -15.44 -3.17
N VAL A 45 -7.69 -14.26 -2.60
CA VAL A 45 -6.92 -13.81 -1.43
C VAL A 45 -7.37 -14.66 -0.24
N THR A 46 -6.53 -15.60 0.19
CA THR A 46 -6.88 -16.54 1.28
C THR A 46 -6.40 -16.05 2.63
N HIS A 47 -5.19 -15.51 2.74
CA HIS A 47 -4.68 -14.81 3.93
C HIS A 47 -3.54 -13.89 3.52
N LEU A 48 -3.49 -12.67 4.04
CA LEU A 48 -2.25 -11.93 4.10
C LEU A 48 -1.75 -11.92 5.54
N PRO A 49 -0.57 -12.49 5.80
CA PRO A 49 0.07 -12.33 7.09
C PRO A 49 0.56 -10.89 7.12
N LEU A 50 -0.08 -10.05 7.93
CA LEU A 50 0.53 -8.98 8.72
C LEU A 50 -0.62 -8.18 9.35
N HIS A 51 -0.95 -8.63 10.57
CA HIS A 51 -1.76 -7.96 11.59
C HIS A 51 -3.22 -8.42 11.75
N ASN A 52 -3.63 -8.38 13.02
CA ASN A 52 -4.56 -9.29 13.68
C ASN A 52 -6.03 -8.85 13.56
N ASP A 53 -6.42 -8.19 12.47
CA ASP A 53 -7.80 -7.76 12.27
C ASP A 53 -8.19 -7.81 10.78
N SER A 54 -8.97 -8.84 10.44
CA SER A 54 -9.68 -9.13 9.18
C SER A 54 -8.95 -9.93 8.08
N ASP A 55 -9.60 -11.06 7.72
CA ASP A 55 -9.19 -12.09 6.76
C ASP A 55 -9.10 -11.65 5.27
N THR A 56 -9.27 -10.37 4.95
CA THR A 56 -9.39 -9.87 3.55
C THR A 56 -8.49 -8.68 3.22
N ALA A 57 -7.42 -8.44 3.99
CA ALA A 57 -6.51 -7.33 3.73
C ALA A 57 -5.52 -7.64 2.59
N VAL A 58 -5.54 -6.91 1.47
CA VAL A 58 -4.50 -7.00 0.41
C VAL A 58 -3.47 -5.90 0.62
N LYS A 59 -2.20 -6.28 0.87
CA LYS A 59 -1.08 -5.38 1.01
C LYS A 59 -0.42 -5.17 -0.34
N LEU A 60 -0.54 -3.96 -0.86
CA LEU A 60 0.11 -3.53 -2.08
C LEU A 60 1.02 -2.35 -1.72
N LEU A 61 2.34 -2.58 -1.79
CA LEU A 61 3.35 -1.53 -1.70
C LEU A 61 3.21 -0.59 -0.47
N GLY A 62 2.79 -1.12 0.68
CA GLY A 62 2.63 -0.34 1.92
C GLY A 62 1.21 0.17 2.19
N VAL A 63 0.31 0.08 1.21
CA VAL A 63 -1.12 0.27 1.36
C VAL A 63 -1.78 -1.07 1.62
N SER A 64 -2.76 -1.11 2.53
CA SER A 64 -3.65 -2.26 2.72
C SER A 64 -5.05 -1.91 2.26
N TRP A 65 -5.72 -2.82 1.54
CA TRP A 65 -7.12 -2.70 1.16
C TRP A 65 -7.94 -3.76 1.89
N ASN A 66 -8.91 -3.33 2.68
CA ASN A 66 -9.95 -4.20 3.21
C ASN A 66 -11.10 -4.22 2.20
N ALA A 67 -11.18 -5.29 1.42
CA ALA A 67 -12.19 -5.42 0.38
C ALA A 67 -13.61 -5.41 0.96
N THR A 68 -13.82 -6.05 2.11
CA THR A 68 -15.15 -6.15 2.76
C THR A 68 -15.72 -4.79 3.18
N LYS A 69 -14.87 -3.91 3.73
CA LYS A 69 -15.26 -2.56 4.16
C LYS A 69 -15.06 -1.51 3.07
N ASP A 70 -14.43 -1.90 1.97
CA ASP A 70 -13.96 -1.01 0.91
C ASP A 70 -13.11 0.16 1.42
N THR A 71 -12.21 -0.13 2.36
CA THR A 71 -11.35 0.89 2.98
C THR A 71 -9.89 0.61 2.71
N PHE A 72 -9.16 1.64 2.33
CA PHE A 72 -7.70 1.61 2.32
C PHE A 72 -7.15 2.06 3.66
N SER A 73 -6.06 1.42 4.09
CA SER A 73 -5.34 1.80 5.30
C SER A 73 -3.85 1.82 5.00
N ILE A 74 -3.20 2.90 5.39
CA ILE A 74 -1.75 3.04 5.29
C ILE A 74 -1.20 2.95 6.71
N GLN A 75 -0.35 1.96 6.93
CA GLN A 75 0.33 1.85 8.23
C GLN A 75 1.63 2.64 8.16
N ALA A 76 1.72 3.69 8.96
CA ALA A 76 3.01 4.21 9.36
C ALA A 76 3.70 3.09 10.16
N ARG A 77 4.88 2.65 9.73
CA ARG A 77 5.71 1.83 10.63
C ARG A 77 6.12 2.72 11.79
N ASP A 78 6.18 2.15 12.98
CA ASP A 78 6.73 2.84 14.14
C ASP A 78 8.11 3.37 13.79
N MET A 79 8.24 4.69 13.72
CA MET A 79 9.50 5.39 13.52
C MET A 79 10.17 5.53 14.88
N GLU A 80 10.38 4.41 15.56
CA GLU A 80 11.08 4.44 16.85
C GLU A 80 12.54 4.80 16.60
N ALA A 81 12.90 6.02 17.01
CA ALA A 81 14.28 6.44 17.03
C ALA A 81 14.97 5.78 18.24
N SER A 82 15.76 4.74 18.00
CA SER A 82 16.62 4.12 19.02
C SER A 82 17.79 5.03 19.48
N GLY A 83 17.77 6.31 19.13
CA GLY A 83 18.89 7.25 19.32
C GLY A 83 18.57 8.65 18.78
N PRO A 84 19.57 9.55 18.72
CA PRO A 84 19.37 10.90 18.20
C PRO A 84 18.91 10.88 16.74
N VAL A 85 17.85 11.63 16.44
CA VAL A 85 17.33 11.77 15.07
C VAL A 85 18.34 12.55 14.22
N THR A 86 18.74 11.95 13.11
CA THR A 86 19.68 12.56 12.15
C THR A 86 18.97 12.94 10.87
N LYS A 87 19.55 13.89 10.11
CA LYS A 87 19.05 14.24 8.78
C LYS A 87 18.96 13.04 7.84
N ARG A 88 19.92 12.10 7.93
CA ARG A 88 19.90 10.83 7.18
C ARG A 88 18.69 9.97 7.58
N GLN A 89 18.38 9.88 8.87
CA GLN A 89 17.21 9.13 9.34
C GLN A 89 15.92 9.73 8.79
N ILE A 90 15.75 11.06 8.90
CA ILE A 90 14.58 11.77 8.35
C ILE A 90 14.42 11.51 6.84
N LEU A 91 15.49 11.62 6.05
CA LEU A 91 15.43 11.33 4.61
C LEU A 91 15.01 9.87 4.36
N SER A 92 15.61 8.92 5.06
CA SER A 92 15.26 7.50 4.95
C SER A 92 13.79 7.26 5.26
N ASP A 93 13.27 7.93 6.29
CA ASP A 93 11.89 7.81 6.72
C ASP A 93 10.90 8.42 5.72
N ILE A 94 11.22 9.58 5.12
CA ILE A 94 10.45 10.15 4.01
C ILE A 94 10.43 9.20 2.81
N ALA A 95 11.59 8.64 2.45
CA ALA A 95 11.73 7.77 1.28
C ALA A 95 11.01 6.42 1.42
N ARG A 96 10.70 5.98 2.65
CA ARG A 96 9.91 4.77 2.91
C ARG A 96 8.43 4.94 2.61
N ILE A 97 7.93 6.18 2.53
CA ILE A 97 6.53 6.46 2.24
C ILE A 97 6.29 6.23 0.76
N TYR A 98 5.59 5.14 0.43
CA TYR A 98 5.15 4.84 -0.93
C TYR A 98 3.70 5.29 -1.11
N ASP A 99 3.48 6.28 -1.97
CA ASP A 99 2.17 6.90 -2.19
C ASP A 99 1.85 7.01 -3.69
N PRO A 100 1.41 5.92 -4.34
CA PRO A 100 1.16 5.89 -5.77
C PRO A 100 -0.06 6.73 -6.17
N CYS A 101 -1.02 6.90 -5.25
CA CYS A 101 -2.29 7.60 -5.49
C CYS A 101 -2.28 9.05 -4.97
N GLY A 102 -1.23 9.48 -4.27
CA GLY A 102 -1.11 10.83 -3.74
C GLY A 102 -1.90 11.09 -2.46
N TRP A 103 -2.40 10.06 -1.76
CA TRP A 103 -3.22 10.21 -0.55
C TRP A 103 -2.46 10.82 0.63
N LEU A 104 -1.15 10.64 0.67
CA LEU A 104 -0.25 11.18 1.68
C LEU A 104 0.50 12.42 1.20
N SER A 105 0.16 12.98 0.03
CA SER A 105 0.83 14.15 -0.52
C SER A 105 1.00 15.30 0.47
N PRO A 106 -0.03 15.71 1.26
CA PRO A 106 0.13 16.80 2.23
C PRO A 106 1.19 16.49 3.29
N LEU A 107 1.25 15.25 3.77
CA LEU A 107 2.24 14.79 4.74
C LEU A 107 3.65 14.77 4.14
N ILE A 108 3.79 14.22 2.93
CA ILE A 108 5.08 14.13 2.21
C ILE A 108 5.62 15.52 1.92
N VAL A 109 4.76 16.48 1.55
CA VAL A 109 5.17 17.87 1.29
C VAL A 109 5.74 18.50 2.56
N VAL A 110 5.05 18.40 3.70
CA VAL A 110 5.53 18.92 4.98
C VAL A 110 6.88 18.30 5.36
N ALA A 111 7.02 16.98 5.21
CA ALA A 111 8.28 16.31 5.53
C ALA A 111 9.43 16.72 4.58
N LYS A 112 9.14 16.94 3.29
CA LYS A 112 10.13 17.48 2.32
C LYS A 112 10.50 18.92 2.61
N LEU A 113 9.57 19.74 3.11
CA LEU A 113 9.87 21.11 3.55
C LEU A 113 10.81 21.12 4.77
N LEU A 114 10.57 20.25 5.76
CA LEU A 114 11.50 20.05 6.87
C LEU A 114 12.89 19.66 6.38
N LEU A 115 12.96 18.67 5.49
CA LEU A 115 14.23 18.25 4.90
C LEU A 115 14.92 19.41 4.19
N GLN A 116 14.18 20.23 3.42
CA GLN A 116 14.70 21.42 2.76
C GLN A 116 15.27 22.43 3.75
N GLN A 117 14.62 22.64 4.91
CA GLN A 117 15.14 23.52 5.96
C GLN A 117 16.48 23.01 6.51
N LEU A 118 16.60 21.71 6.81
CA LEU A 118 17.86 21.11 7.26
C LEU A 118 18.98 21.20 6.21
N TRP A 119 18.65 21.33 4.92
CA TRP A 119 19.63 21.63 3.88
C TRP A 119 20.10 23.08 3.94
N LYS A 120 19.20 24.03 4.15
CA LYS A 120 19.53 25.46 4.28
C LYS A 120 20.40 25.74 5.51
N GLU A 121 20.16 25.02 6.61
CA GLU A 121 20.93 25.10 7.85
C GLU A 121 22.28 24.36 7.79
N GLN A 122 22.63 23.76 6.64
CA GLN A 122 23.89 23.03 6.45
C GLN A 122 24.13 21.87 7.43
N VAL A 123 23.06 21.30 8.00
CA VAL A 123 23.12 20.12 8.88
C VAL A 123 23.71 18.93 8.10
N SER A 124 24.75 18.29 8.63
CA SER A 124 25.35 17.11 8.02
C SER A 124 24.45 15.88 8.16
N TRP A 125 24.75 14.85 7.37
CA TRP A 125 23.96 13.62 7.31
C TRP A 125 23.75 12.93 8.66
N ASN A 126 24.79 12.90 9.49
CA ASN A 126 24.79 12.21 10.79
C ASN A 126 24.64 13.16 11.98
N ASP A 127 24.47 14.46 11.72
CA ASP A 127 24.29 15.43 12.78
C ASP A 127 22.91 15.25 13.40
N LYS A 128 22.85 15.42 14.71
CA LYS A 128 21.60 15.43 15.46
C LYS A 128 20.80 16.66 15.06
N VAL A 129 19.54 16.46 14.72
CA VAL A 129 18.57 17.54 14.50
C VAL A 129 18.08 18.03 15.87
N SER A 130 18.13 19.34 16.11
CA SER A 130 17.54 19.97 17.28
C SER A 130 16.00 19.95 17.17
N GLU A 131 15.32 19.76 18.29
CA GLU A 131 13.85 19.89 18.37
C GLU A 131 13.38 21.31 18.05
#